data_AF-A0A819GQY2-F1
#
_entry.id   AF-A0A819GQY2-F1
#
_cell.length_a   1.000
_cell.length_b   1.000
_cell.length_c   1.000
_cell.angle_alpha   90.00
_cell.angle_beta   90.00
_cell.angle_gamma   90.00
#
_symmetry.space_group_name_H-M   'P 1'
#
loop_
_entity.id
_entity.type
_entity.pdbx_description
1 polymer ?
#
loop_
_entity_poly.entity_id
_entity_poly.type
_entity_poly.pdbx_seq_one_letter_code
_entity_poly.pdbx_strand_id
1 'polypeptide(L)'
;MPAKDFADLVMLPREWRRGDDCIQWPRNHDYYNIEWLENLWKYINEKFANDLSMLENTNILYLQPLSRPLGASTANNTISLYKLSKNIGLIQLPIVPSKDDLAIQKVLLKLNFYCIEPFPEMIRRHKCIDEYVPQLSCLGLLQIFKCRLRHFTQLKIQHEFNTLL
;
A
#
# COMPACT_ATOMS: atom_id res chain seq x y z
N MET A 1 -18.14 30.91 0.47
CA MET A 1 -18.43 29.47 0.67
C MET A 1 -17.62 29.01 1.87
N PRO A 2 -18.23 28.39 2.89
CA PRO A 2 -17.52 28.03 4.11
C PRO A 2 -16.50 26.93 3.79
N ALA A 3 -15.34 27.03 4.43
CA ALA A 3 -14.28 26.04 4.38
C ALA A 3 -14.85 24.66 4.70
N LYS A 4 -14.74 23.72 3.77
CA LYS A 4 -15.00 22.31 4.03
C LYS A 4 -13.83 21.79 4.86
N ASP A 5 -13.98 21.94 6.17
CA ASP A 5 -13.11 21.36 7.17
C ASP A 5 -13.07 19.83 7.03
N PHE A 6 -11.96 19.28 7.51
CA PHE A 6 -11.55 17.88 7.75
C PHE A 6 -12.65 16.84 8.11
N ALA A 7 -13.89 17.26 8.34
CA ALA A 7 -15.05 16.45 8.66
C ALA A 7 -15.39 15.37 7.62
N ASP A 8 -14.93 15.49 6.38
CA ASP A 8 -15.17 14.44 5.36
C ASP A 8 -14.23 13.23 5.49
N LEU A 9 -13.13 13.31 6.25
CA LEU A 9 -12.37 12.11 6.68
C LEU A 9 -13.13 11.27 7.73
N VAL A 10 -14.15 11.87 8.39
CA VAL A 10 -15.12 11.14 9.24
C VAL A 10 -16.05 10.26 8.40
N MET A 11 -16.09 10.44 7.07
CA MET A 11 -16.90 9.63 6.16
C MET A 11 -16.21 8.35 5.70
N LEU A 12 -14.93 8.09 6.00
CA LEU A 12 -14.34 6.78 5.69
C LEU A 12 -15.19 5.68 6.37
N PRO A 13 -15.58 4.62 5.64
CA PRO A 13 -16.31 3.50 6.24
C PRO A 13 -15.60 3.02 7.51
N ARG A 14 -16.36 2.62 8.53
CA ARG A 14 -15.77 2.21 9.82
C ARG A 14 -14.76 1.07 9.63
N GLU A 15 -15.03 0.16 8.71
CA GLU A 15 -14.13 -0.92 8.32
C GLU A 15 -12.78 -0.43 7.76
N TRP A 16 -12.69 0.77 7.19
CA TRP A 16 -11.44 1.30 6.62
C TRP A 16 -10.61 2.05 7.67
N ARG A 17 -11.16 2.32 8.86
CA ARG A 17 -10.46 3.03 9.95
C ARG A 17 -9.80 2.10 10.97
N ARG A 18 -10.27 0.85 11.04
CA ARG A 18 -9.75 -0.20 11.93
C ARG A 18 -9.55 -1.52 11.19
N GLY A 19 -9.45 -1.45 9.87
CA GLY A 19 -9.39 -2.62 9.02
C GLY A 19 -8.09 -3.40 9.22
N ASP A 20 -8.16 -4.66 8.77
CA ASP A 20 -7.00 -5.50 8.56
C ASP A 20 -6.00 -4.82 7.60
N ASP A 21 -4.77 -5.31 7.58
CA ASP A 21 -3.70 -4.79 6.72
C ASP A 21 -4.10 -4.69 5.23
N CYS A 22 -5.00 -5.57 4.81
CA CYS A 22 -5.65 -5.55 3.51
C CYS A 22 -7.13 -5.92 3.66
N ILE A 23 -8.02 -5.13 3.08
CA ILE A 23 -9.46 -5.40 3.02
C ILE A 23 -9.91 -5.42 1.56
N GLN A 24 -10.91 -6.25 1.25
CA GLN A 24 -11.56 -6.17 -0.05
C GLN A 24 -12.53 -4.99 -0.10
N TRP A 25 -12.61 -4.34 -1.25
CA TRP A 25 -13.59 -3.30 -1.49
C TRP A 25 -14.99 -3.85 -1.26
N PRO A 26 -15.77 -3.26 -0.34
CA PRO A 26 -17.07 -3.81 -0.02
C PRO A 26 -18.03 -3.54 -1.18
N ARG A 27 -18.70 -4.60 -1.66
CA ARG A 27 -19.56 -4.55 -2.86
C ARG A 27 -20.81 -3.67 -2.73
N ASN A 28 -21.10 -3.13 -1.54
CA ASN A 28 -22.37 -2.49 -1.18
C ASN A 28 -22.23 -0.99 -0.86
N HIS A 29 -21.20 -0.32 -1.38
CA HIS A 29 -20.99 1.11 -1.16
C HIS A 29 -21.19 1.89 -2.47
N ASP A 30 -22.44 2.24 -2.77
CA ASP A 30 -22.77 3.00 -3.99
C ASP A 30 -22.12 4.38 -4.03
N TYR A 31 -21.84 4.97 -2.85
CA TYR A 31 -21.21 6.29 -2.71
C TYR A 31 -19.67 6.24 -2.76
N TYR A 32 -19.08 5.16 -2.29
CA TYR A 32 -17.63 4.99 -2.27
C TYR A 32 -17.25 4.16 -3.49
N ASN A 33 -17.17 4.83 -4.64
CA ASN A 33 -16.68 4.27 -5.89
C ASN A 33 -15.21 4.70 -6.14
N ILE A 34 -14.63 4.27 -7.27
CA ILE A 34 -13.24 4.64 -7.63
C ILE A 34 -13.09 6.17 -7.74
N GLU A 35 -14.06 6.86 -8.34
CA GLU A 35 -14.03 8.33 -8.53
C GLU A 35 -13.99 9.06 -7.18
N TRP A 36 -14.71 8.57 -6.18
CA TRP A 36 -14.65 9.09 -4.82
C TRP A 36 -13.25 8.95 -4.22
N LEU A 37 -12.61 7.78 -4.35
CA LEU A 37 -11.24 7.58 -3.89
C LEU A 37 -10.23 8.45 -4.64
N GLU A 38 -10.46 8.64 -5.93
CA GLU A 38 -9.63 9.51 -6.73
C GLU A 38 -9.71 10.97 -6.23
N ASN A 39 -10.92 11.45 -5.97
CA ASN A 39 -11.13 12.79 -5.41
C ASN A 39 -10.59 12.91 -3.98
N LEU A 40 -10.66 11.84 -3.17
CA LEU A 40 -10.01 11.79 -1.87
C LEU A 40 -8.50 11.99 -2.01
N TRP A 41 -7.84 11.27 -2.92
CA TRP A 41 -6.40 11.42 -3.14
C TRP A 41 -6.00 12.77 -3.73
N LYS A 42 -6.85 13.42 -4.54
CA LYS A 42 -6.63 14.83 -4.93
C LYS A 42 -6.62 15.73 -3.70
N TYR A 43 -7.62 15.60 -2.84
CA TYR A 43 -7.70 16.37 -1.59
C TYR A 43 -6.50 16.09 -0.68
N ILE A 44 -6.07 14.84 -0.55
CA ILE A 44 -4.90 14.46 0.24
C ILE A 44 -3.64 15.14 -0.31
N ASN A 45 -3.41 15.05 -1.62
CA ASN A 45 -2.27 15.72 -2.25
C ASN A 45 -2.29 17.25 -2.04
N GLU A 46 -3.46 17.87 -1.96
CA GLU A 46 -3.59 19.31 -1.75
C GLU A 46 -3.43 19.73 -0.28
N LYS A 47 -3.98 18.96 0.67
CA LYS A 47 -4.05 19.34 2.10
C LYS A 47 -2.97 18.69 2.96
N PHE A 48 -2.48 17.52 2.57
CA PHE A 48 -1.52 16.68 3.30
C PHE A 48 -0.24 16.42 2.51
N ALA A 49 0.12 17.33 1.60
CA ALA A 49 1.21 17.17 0.62
C ALA A 49 2.56 16.69 1.19
N ASN A 50 2.85 17.02 2.46
CA ASN A 50 4.13 16.72 3.11
C ASN A 50 4.00 15.88 4.39
N ASP A 51 2.77 15.47 4.77
CA ASP A 51 2.58 14.65 5.96
C ASP A 51 1.29 13.82 5.87
N LEU A 52 1.45 12.50 5.85
CA LEU A 52 0.34 11.54 5.85
C LEU A 52 0.06 10.93 7.24
N SER A 53 0.74 11.37 8.30
CA SER A 53 0.63 10.79 9.65
C SER A 53 -0.82 10.75 10.17
N MET A 54 -1.63 11.76 9.86
CA MET A 54 -3.04 11.85 10.23
C MET A 54 -3.92 10.76 9.56
N LEU A 55 -3.44 10.17 8.48
CA LEU A 55 -4.11 9.11 7.73
C LEU A 55 -3.52 7.73 8.06
N GLU A 56 -2.54 7.65 8.96
CA GLU A 56 -1.96 6.39 9.36
C GLU A 56 -3.03 5.46 9.94
N ASN A 57 -2.94 4.19 9.58
CA ASN A 57 -3.88 3.13 9.92
C ASN A 57 -5.23 3.16 9.19
N THR A 58 -5.37 3.95 8.12
CA THR A 58 -6.55 3.92 7.25
C THR A 58 -6.33 3.11 5.98
N ASN A 59 -7.33 2.32 5.54
CA ASN A 59 -7.31 1.56 4.28
C ASN A 59 -7.67 2.46 3.09
N ILE A 60 -6.71 3.29 2.65
CA ILE A 60 -6.90 4.25 1.55
C ILE A 60 -6.00 4.00 0.33
N LEU A 61 -5.05 3.07 0.45
CA LEU A 61 -4.19 2.66 -0.65
C LEU A 61 -4.93 1.63 -1.49
N TYR A 62 -5.05 1.86 -2.79
CA TYR A 62 -5.77 0.94 -3.67
C TYR A 62 -4.94 0.63 -4.90
N LEU A 63 -5.10 -0.60 -5.40
CA LEU A 63 -4.60 -0.99 -6.70
C LEU A 63 -5.71 -0.80 -7.73
N GLN A 64 -5.35 -0.30 -8.91
CA GLN A 64 -6.30 -0.26 -10.01
C GLN A 64 -6.44 -1.68 -10.58
N PRO A 65 -7.66 -2.20 -10.79
CA PRO A 65 -7.82 -3.46 -11.50
C PRO A 65 -7.23 -3.27 -12.90
N LEU A 66 -6.24 -4.09 -13.25
CA LEU A 66 -5.63 -4.08 -14.58
C LEU A 66 -6.71 -4.38 -15.61
N SER A 67 -7.17 -3.36 -16.33
CA SER A 67 -7.93 -3.52 -17.56
C SER A 67 -7.02 -4.11 -18.64
N ARG A 68 -6.68 -5.41 -18.55
CA ARG A 68 -6.05 -6.14 -19.66
C ARG A 68 -6.81 -7.43 -19.96
N PRO A 69 -7.34 -7.60 -21.18
CA PRO A 69 -7.90 -8.86 -21.63
C PRO A 69 -6.74 -9.71 -22.17
N LEU A 70 -6.14 -10.57 -21.36
CA LEU A 70 -5.28 -11.64 -21.87
C LEU A 70 -5.42 -12.87 -20.95
N GLY A 71 -6.41 -13.70 -21.28
CA GLY A 71 -6.29 -15.16 -21.13
C GLY A 71 -6.55 -15.79 -19.76
N ALA A 72 -6.99 -15.05 -18.74
CA ALA A 72 -7.37 -15.67 -17.46
C ALA A 72 -8.87 -15.45 -17.20
N SER A 73 -9.63 -16.52 -17.43
CA SER A 73 -11.02 -16.67 -17.03
C SER A 73 -11.18 -16.33 -15.54
N THR A 74 -12.19 -15.53 -15.22
CA THR A 74 -12.82 -15.41 -13.89
C THR A 74 -11.88 -15.05 -12.72
N ALA A 75 -11.53 -13.77 -12.57
CA ALA A 75 -11.18 -13.22 -11.27
C ALA A 75 -12.12 -12.05 -10.99
N ASN A 76 -12.82 -12.10 -9.86
CA ASN A 76 -13.74 -11.04 -9.44
C ASN A 76 -13.04 -9.67 -9.53
N ASN A 77 -13.71 -8.67 -10.13
CA ASN A 77 -13.29 -7.26 -10.23
C ASN A 77 -13.27 -6.55 -8.84
N THR A 78 -12.80 -7.24 -7.80
CA THR A 78 -12.75 -6.73 -6.44
C THR A 78 -11.45 -5.97 -6.24
N ILE A 79 -11.56 -4.67 -6.04
CA ILE A 79 -10.45 -3.80 -5.67
C ILE A 79 -10.00 -4.19 -4.27
N SER A 80 -8.69 -4.24 -4.04
CA SER A 80 -8.12 -4.43 -2.70
C SER A 80 -7.67 -3.09 -2.14
N LEU A 81 -7.97 -2.84 -0.87
CA LEU A 81 -7.57 -1.66 -0.12
C LEU A 81 -6.56 -2.04 0.96
N TYR A 82 -5.39 -1.43 0.86
CA TYR A 82 -4.31 -1.62 1.80
C TYR A 82 -4.30 -0.47 2.81
N LYS A 83 -3.95 -0.84 4.03
CA LYS A 83 -3.78 0.11 5.12
C LYS A 83 -2.53 0.96 4.88
N LEU A 84 -2.64 2.26 5.14
CA LEU A 84 -1.49 3.17 5.14
C LEU A 84 -0.77 3.02 6.48
N SER A 85 0.30 2.21 6.54
CA SER A 85 1.15 2.12 7.74
C SER A 85 2.54 1.64 7.38
N LYS A 86 3.54 2.22 8.06
CA LYS A 86 4.97 1.85 7.93
C LYS A 86 5.27 0.44 8.42
N ASN A 87 4.34 -0.20 9.16
CA ASN A 87 4.55 -1.51 9.79
C ASN A 87 4.03 -2.69 8.98
N ILE A 88 3.19 -2.47 7.96
CA ILE A 88 2.53 -3.57 7.23
C ILE A 88 3.55 -4.34 6.38
N GLY A 89 4.62 -3.68 5.94
CA GLY A 89 5.63 -4.31 5.07
C GLY A 89 5.13 -4.45 3.63
N LEU A 90 4.40 -3.44 3.13
CA LEU A 90 4.05 -3.34 1.72
C LEU A 90 5.29 -2.88 0.92
N ILE A 91 5.56 -3.53 -0.19
CA ILE A 91 6.62 -3.17 -1.14
C ILE A 91 5.99 -3.05 -2.51
N GLN A 92 6.21 -1.91 -3.17
CA GLN A 92 5.75 -1.71 -4.53
C GLN A 92 6.74 -2.31 -5.52
N LEU A 93 6.26 -3.21 -6.38
CA LEU A 93 7.06 -3.75 -7.47
C LEU A 93 7.32 -2.67 -8.54
N PRO A 94 8.46 -2.73 -9.25
CA PRO A 94 8.67 -1.88 -10.42
C PRO A 94 7.62 -2.18 -11.49
N ILE A 95 7.30 -1.18 -12.32
CA ILE A 95 6.34 -1.31 -13.43
C ILE A 95 6.73 -2.44 -14.39
N VAL A 96 8.04 -2.64 -14.60
CA VAL A 96 8.60 -3.72 -15.40
C VAL A 96 9.58 -4.49 -14.51
N PRO A 97 9.18 -5.65 -13.94
CA PRO A 97 10.06 -6.45 -13.10
C PRO A 97 11.14 -7.14 -13.91
N SER A 98 12.38 -7.08 -13.42
CA SER A 98 13.50 -7.87 -13.90
C SER A 98 13.47 -9.30 -13.34
N LYS A 99 14.35 -10.18 -13.83
CA LYS A 99 14.50 -11.53 -13.27
C LYS A 99 14.97 -11.52 -11.82
N ASP A 100 15.82 -10.56 -11.46
CA ASP A 100 16.33 -10.41 -10.10
C ASP A 100 15.23 -9.96 -9.14
N ASP A 101 14.34 -9.07 -9.59
CA ASP A 101 13.18 -8.63 -8.81
C ASP A 101 12.27 -9.80 -8.43
N LEU A 102 12.07 -10.76 -9.34
CA LEU A 102 11.30 -11.98 -9.06
C LEU A 102 11.96 -12.88 -8.02
N ALA A 103 13.29 -12.95 -8.00
CA ALA A 103 14.02 -13.69 -6.97
C ALA A 103 13.91 -12.99 -5.60
N ILE A 104 14.08 -11.66 -5.58
CA ILE A 104 13.94 -10.85 -4.37
C ILE A 104 12.51 -10.93 -3.83
N GLN A 105 11.49 -10.90 -4.69
CA GLN A 105 10.09 -11.07 -4.31
C GLN A 105 9.86 -12.37 -3.56
N LYS A 106 10.47 -13.50 -3.99
CA LYS A 106 10.35 -14.78 -3.27
C LYS A 106 10.94 -14.71 -1.86
N VAL A 107 12.07 -14.05 -1.69
CA VAL A 107 12.72 -13.86 -0.38
C VAL A 107 11.85 -12.97 0.51
N LEU A 108 11.34 -11.86 -0.03
CA LEU A 108 10.45 -10.95 0.67
C LEU A 108 9.17 -11.62 1.16
N LEU A 109 8.55 -12.46 0.32
CA LEU A 109 7.37 -13.24 0.72
C LEU A 109 7.66 -14.18 1.89
N LYS A 110 8.81 -14.87 1.87
CA LYS A 110 9.23 -15.72 3.00
C LYS A 110 9.46 -14.92 4.29
N LEU A 111 9.87 -13.65 4.17
CA LEU A 111 10.03 -12.71 5.28
C LEU A 111 8.71 -12.00 5.69
N ASN A 112 7.56 -12.45 5.18
CA ASN A 112 6.23 -11.87 5.43
C ASN A 112 6.07 -10.41 4.96
N PHE A 113 6.72 -10.05 3.85
CA PHE A 113 6.44 -8.80 3.13
C PHE A 113 5.41 -9.02 2.02
N TYR A 114 4.57 -8.00 1.79
CA TYR A 114 3.57 -8.02 0.73
C TYR A 114 4.08 -7.22 -0.47
N CYS A 115 4.45 -7.93 -1.53
CA CYS A 115 4.81 -7.29 -2.80
C CYS A 115 3.54 -7.01 -3.60
N ILE A 116 3.29 -5.74 -3.88
CA ILE A 116 2.09 -5.27 -4.58
C ILE A 116 2.45 -4.60 -5.90
N GLU A 117 1.50 -4.59 -6.82
CA GLU A 117 1.63 -3.86 -8.08
C GLU A 117 1.74 -2.34 -7.85
N PRO A 118 2.23 -1.59 -8.85
CA PRO A 118 2.24 -0.14 -8.78
C PRO A 118 0.86 0.47 -8.51
N PHE A 119 0.83 1.44 -7.61
CA PHE A 119 -0.37 2.24 -7.36
C PHE A 119 -0.73 3.09 -8.58
N PRO A 120 -1.99 3.54 -8.67
CA PRO A 120 -2.37 4.63 -9.57
C PRO A 120 -1.45 5.84 -9.43
N GLU A 121 -1.22 6.52 -10.55
CA GLU A 121 -0.28 7.65 -10.65
C GLU A 121 -0.49 8.72 -9.57
N MET A 122 -1.74 9.01 -9.22
CA MET A 122 -2.07 10.02 -8.23
C MET A 122 -1.59 9.70 -6.81
N ILE A 123 -1.53 8.42 -6.45
CA ILE A 123 -0.95 7.96 -5.17
C ILE A 123 0.57 8.03 -5.27
N ARG A 124 1.15 7.52 -6.37
CA ARG A 124 2.61 7.49 -6.57
C ARG A 124 3.24 8.88 -6.55
N ARG A 125 2.52 9.91 -6.99
CA ARG A 125 2.99 11.31 -6.98
C ARG A 125 3.02 11.94 -5.60
N HIS A 126 2.38 11.34 -4.59
CA HIS A 126 2.39 11.90 -3.25
C HIS A 126 3.78 11.78 -2.65
N LYS A 127 4.39 12.90 -2.24
CA LYS A 127 5.80 12.98 -1.83
C LYS A 127 6.19 12.00 -0.72
N CYS A 128 5.27 11.77 0.22
CA CYS A 128 5.52 10.91 1.38
C CYS A 128 5.19 9.43 1.14
N ILE A 129 4.71 9.02 -0.04
CA ILE A 129 4.21 7.65 -0.23
C ILE A 129 5.31 6.60 -0.05
N ASP A 130 6.52 6.91 -0.50
CA ASP A 130 7.67 6.01 -0.42
C ASP A 130 8.08 5.70 1.03
N GLU A 131 7.70 6.54 2.00
CA GLU A 131 7.93 6.26 3.42
C GLU A 131 7.03 5.16 3.97
N TYR A 132 5.87 4.93 3.34
CA TYR A 132 4.88 3.93 3.74
C TYR A 132 4.99 2.68 2.89
N VAL A 133 5.18 2.85 1.57
CA VAL A 133 5.24 1.78 0.59
C VAL A 133 6.37 2.10 -0.41
N PRO A 134 7.64 1.87 -0.04
CA PRO A 134 8.73 2.11 -0.95
C PRO A 134 8.69 1.14 -2.12
N GLN A 135 9.27 1.61 -3.23
CA GLN A 135 9.53 0.78 -4.39
C GLN A 135 10.66 -0.22 -4.12
N LEU A 136 10.52 -1.42 -4.68
CA LEU A 136 11.54 -2.46 -4.67
C LEU A 136 12.83 -1.92 -5.29
N SER A 137 13.76 -1.60 -4.41
CA SER A 137 15.08 -1.04 -4.69
C SER A 137 15.96 -1.29 -3.47
N CYS A 138 17.29 -1.23 -3.60
CA CYS A 138 18.17 -1.40 -2.44
C CYS A 138 17.82 -0.42 -1.31
N LEU A 139 17.52 0.84 -1.65
CA LEU A 139 17.14 1.86 -0.67
C LEU A 139 15.79 1.54 0.01
N GLY A 140 14.78 1.17 -0.78
CA GLY A 140 13.45 0.81 -0.27
C GLY A 140 13.49 -0.42 0.65
N LEU A 141 14.29 -1.43 0.27
CA LEU A 141 14.53 -2.61 1.10
C LEU A 141 15.19 -2.24 2.44
N LEU A 142 16.24 -1.41 2.41
CA LEU A 142 16.91 -0.96 3.63
C LEU A 142 15.97 -0.17 4.55
N GLN A 143 15.13 0.71 3.99
CA GLN A 143 14.14 1.47 4.76
C GLN A 143 13.13 0.55 5.44
N ILE A 144 12.58 -0.40 4.71
CA ILE A 144 11.61 -1.35 5.26
C ILE A 144 12.23 -2.27 6.30
N PHE A 145 13.41 -2.83 6.02
CA PHE A 145 14.10 -3.68 6.99
C PHE A 145 14.40 -2.89 8.26
N LYS A 146 14.83 -1.63 8.16
CA LYS A 146 15.02 -0.76 9.33
C LYS A 146 13.73 -0.58 10.12
N CYS A 147 12.58 -0.40 9.47
CA CYS A 147 11.30 -0.23 10.14
C CYS A 147 10.76 -1.53 10.78
N ARG A 148 10.71 -2.63 10.02
CA ARG A 148 10.16 -3.93 10.46
C ARG A 148 11.09 -4.68 11.42
N LEU A 149 12.40 -4.61 11.19
CA LEU A 149 13.41 -5.32 11.99
C LEU A 149 14.00 -4.44 13.09
N ARG A 150 13.45 -3.23 13.33
CA ARG A 150 13.92 -2.32 14.40
C ARG A 150 14.03 -3.00 15.77
N HIS A 151 13.16 -3.98 16.02
CA HIS A 151 13.08 -4.74 17.27
C HIS A 151 13.65 -6.16 17.16
N PHE A 152 14.18 -6.56 16.00
CA PHE A 152 14.83 -7.84 15.85
C PHE A 152 16.28 -7.72 16.29
N THR A 153 16.70 -8.59 17.21
CA THR A 153 18.13 -8.78 17.50
C THR A 153 18.86 -9.28 16.25
N GLN A 154 20.15 -8.96 16.11
CA GLN A 154 20.99 -9.44 15.02
C GLN A 154 20.91 -10.97 14.84
N LEU A 155 20.84 -11.73 15.95
CA LEU A 155 20.66 -13.19 15.96
C LEU A 155 19.34 -13.64 15.31
N LYS A 156 18.25 -12.92 15.58
CA LYS A 156 16.93 -13.19 15.00
C LYS A 156 16.92 -12.88 13.51
N ILE A 157 17.56 -11.78 13.09
CA ILE A 157 17.73 -11.45 11.67
C ILE A 157 18.54 -12.56 10.98
N GLN A 158 19.68 -12.93 11.54
CA GLN A 158 20.55 -13.96 10.95
C GLN A 158 19.86 -15.33 10.88
N HIS A 159 19.09 -15.71 11.91
CA HIS A 159 18.29 -16.92 11.91
C HIS A 159 17.24 -16.91 10.80
N GLU A 160 16.44 -15.83 10.71
CA GLU A 160 15.42 -15.65 9.68
C GLU A 160 16.00 -15.61 8.27
N PHE A 161 17.22 -15.12 8.06
CA PHE A 161 17.87 -15.16 6.74
C PHE A 161 18.47 -16.53 6.42
N ASN A 162 19.05 -17.21 7.41
CA ASN A 162 19.66 -18.54 7.22
C ASN A 162 18.62 -19.63 6.94
N THR A 163 17.38 -19.47 7.39
CA THR A 163 16.27 -20.40 7.06
C THR A 163 15.72 -20.22 5.64
N LEU A 164 16.14 -19.17 4.92
CA LEU A 164 15.68 -18.88 3.56
C LEU A 164 16.56 -19.51 2.47
N LEU A 165 17.81 -19.84 2.83
CA LEU A 165 18.83 -20.51 2.02
C LEU A 165 18.70 -22.03 2.13
#